data_AF-A0A6L6WHR9-F1
#
_entry.id   AF-A0A6L6WHR9-F1
#
_cell.length_a   1.000
_cell.length_b   1.000
_cell.length_c   1.000
_cell.angle_alpha   90.00
_cell.angle_beta   90.00
_cell.angle_gamma   90.00
#
_symmetry.space_group_name_H-M   'P 1'
#
loop_
_entity.id
_entity.type
_entity.pdbx_description
1 polymer ?
#
loop_
_entity_poly.entity_id
_entity_poly.type
_entity_poly.pdbx_seq_one_letter_code
_entity_poly.pdbx_strand_id
1 'polypeptide(L)' 'MDEITAEIIKREGGYVNDPDDPGGPTKYGITIHTLRNVRGKADISDVRSLTVDDAVDVFKRYYFQEPRID' A
#
# COMPACT_ATOMS: atom_id res chain seq x y z
N MET A 1 16.39 -1.82 3.03
CA MET A 1 15.19 -2.63 3.34
C MET A 1 14.59 -2.17 4.66
N ASP A 2 15.43 -1.77 5.62
CA ASP A 2 15.02 -1.28 6.94
C ASP A 2 14.22 0.02 6.91
N GLU A 3 14.46 0.92 5.95
CA GLU A 3 13.72 2.18 5.84
C GLU A 3 12.24 1.99 5.43
N ILE A 4 11.94 1.07 4.49
CA ILE A 4 10.57 0.77 4.07
C ILE A 4 9.78 0.18 5.24
N THR A 5 10.38 -0.77 5.94
CA THR A 5 9.78 -1.40 7.13
C THR A 5 9.58 -0.36 8.24
N ALA A 6 10.57 0.51 8.49
CA ALA A 6 10.44 1.58 9.46
C ALA A 6 9.32 2.57 9.08
N GLU A 7 9.15 2.89 7.80
CA GLU A 7 8.07 3.77 7.35
C GLU A 7 6.69 3.11 7.48
N ILE A 8 6.58 1.80 7.20
CA ILE A 8 5.35 1.02 7.42
C ILE A 8 4.99 0.96 8.91
N ILE A 9 5.98 0.67 9.77
CA ILE A 9 5.80 0.61 11.22
C ILE A 9 5.47 1.99 11.79
N LYS A 10 6.15 3.06 11.33
CA LYS A 10 5.92 4.45 11.77
C LYS A 10 4.50 4.94 11.43
N ARG A 11 3.86 4.34 10.42
CA ARG A 11 2.48 4.64 10.08
C ARG A 11 1.44 3.98 10.99
N GLU A 12 1.83 3.11 11.93
CA GLU A 12 0.94 2.29 12.79
C GLU A 12 -0.48 2.11 12.22
N GLY A 13 -0.50 1.57 11.00
CA GLY A 13 -1.37 0.50 10.52
C GLY A 13 -2.89 0.61 10.60
N GLY A 14 -3.46 1.76 10.96
CA GLY A 14 -4.91 1.94 10.92
C GLY A 14 -5.43 1.77 9.50
N TYR A 15 -6.34 0.83 9.28
CA TYR A 15 -7.17 0.87 8.10
C TYR A 15 -8.00 2.17 8.17
N VAL A 16 -7.84 3.02 7.18
CA VAL A 16 -8.63 4.25 7.03
C VAL A 16 -9.49 4.09 5.78
N ASN A 17 -10.76 4.42 5.93
CA ASN A 17 -11.71 4.50 4.82
C ASN A 17 -12.64 5.66 5.10
N ASP A 18 -12.10 6.86 4.91
CA ASP A 18 -12.82 8.10 5.01
C ASP A 18 -13.60 8.31 3.70
N PRO A 19 -14.93 8.54 3.74
CA PRO A 19 -15.72 8.83 2.55
C PRO A 19 -15.26 10.09 1.79
N ASP A 20 -14.56 11.01 2.44
CA ASP A 20 -14.00 12.22 1.84
C ASP A 20 -12.55 12.04 1.35
N ASP A 21 -11.92 10.89 1.58
CA ASP A 21 -10.57 10.59 1.08
C ASP A 21 -10.63 10.14 -0.40
N PRO A 22 -10.11 10.94 -1.34
CA PRO A 22 -10.12 10.59 -2.76
C PRO A 22 -9.27 9.33 -3.06
N GLY A 23 -8.34 8.96 -2.18
CA GLY A 23 -7.53 7.75 -2.30
C GLY A 23 -8.31 6.45 -1.99
N GLY A 24 -9.42 6.58 -1.26
CA GLY A 24 -10.25 5.46 -0.81
C GLY A 24 -9.59 4.58 0.27
N PRO A 25 -10.08 3.34 0.48
CA PRO A 25 -9.58 2.47 1.52
C PRO A 25 -8.06 2.31 1.50
N THR A 26 -7.42 2.55 2.64
CA THR A 26 -5.95 2.62 2.76
C THR A 26 -5.48 1.90 4.02
N LYS A 27 -4.38 1.14 3.92
CA LYS A 27 -3.70 0.53 5.08
C LYS A 27 -2.19 0.53 4.85
N TYR A 28 -1.41 0.84 5.89
CA TYR A 28 0.05 1.05 5.79
C TYR A 28 0.47 2.09 4.73
N GLY A 29 -0.46 2.99 4.38
CA GLY A 29 -0.33 3.96 3.28
C GLY A 29 -0.33 3.34 1.88
N ILE A 30 -0.85 2.13 1.73
CA ILE A 30 -1.21 1.52 0.44
C ILE A 30 -2.71 1.72 0.24
N THR A 31 -3.06 2.45 -0.81
CA THR A 31 -4.46 2.66 -1.22
C THR A 31 -4.98 1.46 -2.01
N ILE A 32 -6.30 1.29 -2.10
CA ILE A 32 -6.92 0.29 -2.98
C ILE A 32 -6.49 0.45 -4.45
N HIS A 33 -6.23 1.69 -4.90
CA HIS A 33 -5.75 1.98 -6.24
C HIS A 33 -4.33 1.49 -6.47
N THR A 34 -3.42 1.76 -5.51
CA THR A 34 -2.05 1.23 -5.53
C THR A 34 -2.06 -0.30 -5.55
N LEU A 35 -2.91 -0.91 -4.73
CA LEU A 35 -3.02 -2.37 -4.65
C LEU A 35 -3.55 -2.96 -5.97
N ARG A 36 -4.54 -2.31 -6.61
CA ARG A 36 -5.04 -2.69 -7.95
C ARG A 36 -3.97 -2.55 -9.03
N ASN A 37 -3.15 -1.51 -8.99
CA ASN A 37 -2.07 -1.35 -9.96
C ASN A 37 -1.06 -2.51 -9.86
N VAL A 38 -0.69 -2.89 -8.64
CA VAL A 38 0.29 -3.96 -8.40
C VAL A 38 -0.28 -5.37 -8.58
N ARG A 39 -1.54 -5.62 -8.18
CA ARG A 39 -2.18 -6.96 -8.19
C ARG A 39 -3.17 -7.16 -9.34
N GLY A 40 -3.43 -6.15 -10.15
CA GLY A 40 -4.43 -6.13 -11.23
C GLY A 40 -5.88 -5.98 -10.75
N LYS A 41 -6.21 -6.50 -9.57
CA LYS A 41 -7.50 -6.31 -8.89
C LYS A 41 -7.31 -6.29 -7.38
N ALA A 42 -8.16 -5.52 -6.69
CA ALA A 42 -8.28 -5.54 -5.24
C ALA A 42 -9.65 -5.00 -4.82
N ASP A 43 -10.15 -5.52 -3.71
CA ASP A 43 -11.32 -5.00 -3.01
C ASP A 43 -10.93 -4.42 -1.63
N ILE A 44 -11.95 -3.98 -0.89
CA ILE A 44 -11.77 -3.37 0.44
C ILE A 44 -11.21 -4.38 1.44
N SER A 45 -11.62 -5.64 1.34
CA SER A 45 -11.19 -6.73 2.23
C SER A 45 -9.72 -7.04 2.01
N ASP A 46 -9.24 -6.98 0.77
CA ASP A 46 -7.82 -7.11 0.44
C ASP A 46 -6.99 -6.03 1.14
N VAL A 47 -7.42 -4.77 1.10
CA VAL A 47 -6.72 -3.66 1.77
C VAL A 47 -6.74 -3.83 3.28
N ARG A 48 -7.88 -4.22 3.86
CA ARG A 48 -8.00 -4.50 5.31
C ARG A 48 -7.08 -5.63 5.76
N SER A 49 -6.91 -6.64 4.91
CA SER A 49 -6.17 -7.87 5.22
C SER A 49 -4.68 -7.75 4.97
N LEU A 50 -4.19 -6.61 4.44
CA LEU A 50 -2.74 -6.41 4.25
C LEU A 50 -1.99 -6.66 5.55
N THR A 51 -0.92 -7.44 5.45
CA THR A 51 0.10 -7.60 6.47
C THR A 51 1.23 -6.59 6.23
N VAL A 52 2.14 -6.44 7.21
CA VAL A 52 3.34 -5.62 7.02
C VAL A 52 4.22 -6.19 5.90
N ASP A 53 4.34 -7.52 5.82
CA ASP A 53 5.10 -8.18 4.74
C ASP A 53 4.47 -7.96 3.36
N ASP A 54 3.13 -8.07 3.25
CA ASP A 54 2.41 -7.71 2.02
C ASP A 54 2.69 -6.26 1.62
N ALA A 55 2.68 -5.35 2.60
CA ALA A 55 2.91 -3.95 2.34
C ALA A 55 4.33 -3.69 1.83
N VAL A 56 5.34 -4.29 2.45
CA VAL A 56 6.73 -4.24 1.99
C VAL A 56 6.84 -4.72 0.54
N ASP A 57 6.19 -5.83 0.20
CA ASP A 57 6.27 -6.39 -1.15
C ASP A 57 5.53 -5.55 -2.20
N VAL A 58 4.38 -4.99 -1.84
CA VAL A 58 3.66 -4.03 -2.70
C VAL A 58 4.51 -2.77 -2.93
N PHE A 59 5.14 -2.23 -1.89
CA PHE A 59 6.03 -1.07 -2.04
C PHE A 59 7.24 -1.37 -2.90
N LYS A 60 7.90 -2.52 -2.71
CA LYS A 60 8.99 -2.94 -3.60
C LYS A 60 8.51 -2.99 -5.05
N ARG A 61 7.39 -3.64 -5.33
CA ARG A 61 6.89 -3.73 -6.72
C ARG A 61 6.56 -2.36 -7.28
N TYR A 62 5.90 -1.51 -6.50
CA TYR A 62 5.55 -0.15 -6.92
C TYR A 62 6.79 0.72 -7.21
N TYR A 63 7.81 0.69 -6.35
CA TYR A 63 9.02 1.49 -6.52
C TYR A 63 10.07 0.89 -7.48
N PHE A 64 10.10 -0.43 -7.67
CA PHE A 64 11.06 -1.09 -8.57
C PHE A 64 10.48 -1.42 -9.95
N GLN A 65 9.16 -1.46 -10.15
CA GLN A 65 8.55 -1.67 -11.48
C GLN A 65 8.36 -0.37 -12.27
N GLU A 66 8.51 0.81 -11.66
CA GLU A 66 8.73 2.06 -12.40
C GLU A 66 10.21 2.50 -12.28
N PRO A 67 11.13 1.99 -13.11
CA PRO A 67 12.31 2.77 -13.43
C PRO A 67 11.84 3.93 -14.31
N ARG A 68 11.35 5.02 -13.72
CA ARG A 68 11.49 6.34 -14.37
C ARG A 68 12.90 6.83 -14.10
N ILE A 69 13.86 6.13 -14.69
CA ILE A 69 15.13 6.74 -15.05
C ILE A 69 14.96 7.09 -16.53
N ASP A 70 14.75 8.37 -16.79
CA ASP A 70 15.11 8.98 -18.07
C ASP A 70 16.61 9.30 -18.01
#